data_AF-A0A163DF70-F1
#
_entry.id   AF-A0A163DF70-F1
#
_cell.length_a   1.000
_cell.length_b   1.000
_cell.length_c   1.000
_cell.angle_alpha   90.00
_cell.angle_beta   90.00
_cell.angle_gamma   90.00
#
_symmetry.space_group_name_H-M   'P 1'
#
loop_
_entity.id
_entity.type
_entity.pdbx_description
1 polymer ?
#
loop_
_entity_poly.entity_id
_entity_poly.type
_entity_poly.pdbx_seq_one_letter_code
_entity_poly.pdbx_strand_id
1 'polypeptide(L)'
;MPHAPRNSFLVPGVAQFSRSTTFAKKALHKRQKKAVAAPAKKVVADKTVEVKGAKNGSKRTVPAKKADRFYPAEDVPQPKKSRKVSKIGALRATITPGTVVILLAGRHRGKRVVALKQLDSGLLLVTGPFKINGVPLRRVNQAYVLATSTKIDVSSVKLDAKINDAYFKKAAGAKAQGFLEGAEKKAAFPASKAADQKVVDKAIIDAAAKTPLLRQYLSSTFGLSKGQFPHAMQF
;
A
#
# COMPACT_ATOMS: atom_id res chain seq x y z
N MET A 1 12.89 -21.79 -14.52
CA MET A 1 12.49 -21.26 -13.21
C MET A 1 13.74 -20.86 -12.43
N PRO A 2 13.84 -19.65 -11.87
CA PRO A 2 14.93 -19.31 -10.95
C PRO A 2 14.88 -20.25 -9.74
N HIS A 3 16.01 -20.88 -9.40
CA HIS A 3 16.08 -21.75 -8.22
C HIS A 3 15.94 -20.93 -6.93
N ALA A 4 15.19 -21.46 -5.95
CA ALA A 4 15.16 -20.94 -4.60
C ALA A 4 16.60 -20.83 -4.01
N PRO A 5 16.86 -19.89 -3.09
CA PRO A 5 18.17 -19.74 -2.47
C PRO A 5 18.58 -21.03 -1.74
N ARG A 6 19.74 -21.59 -2.11
CA ARG A 6 20.29 -22.84 -1.53
C ARG A 6 20.89 -22.68 -0.11
N ASN A 7 20.77 -21.49 0.47
CA ASN A 7 21.28 -21.16 1.80
C ASN A 7 20.30 -20.16 2.44
N SER A 8 19.59 -20.61 3.47
CA SER A 8 18.68 -19.83 4.31
C SER A 8 19.46 -18.94 5.28
N PHE A 9 18.82 -17.90 5.79
CA PHE A 9 19.36 -17.07 6.86
C PHE A 9 18.99 -17.65 8.23
N LEU A 10 19.92 -17.66 9.18
CA LEU A 10 19.64 -17.93 10.60
C LEU A 10 18.99 -16.70 11.26
N VAL A 11 19.58 -15.54 10.99
CA VAL A 11 19.06 -14.21 11.31
C VAL A 11 19.29 -13.29 10.10
N PRO A 12 18.54 -12.19 9.93
CA PRO A 12 18.68 -11.32 8.77
C PRO A 12 20.14 -10.90 8.52
N GLY A 13 20.71 -11.34 7.40
CA GLY A 13 22.10 -11.02 7.01
C GLY A 13 23.14 -12.08 7.37
N VAL A 14 22.80 -13.10 8.18
CA VAL A 14 23.71 -14.20 8.54
C VAL A 14 23.18 -15.50 7.94
N ALA A 15 23.94 -16.05 6.99
CA ALA A 15 23.59 -17.30 6.32
C ALA A 15 23.86 -18.52 7.20
N GLN A 16 23.02 -19.55 7.08
CA GLN A 16 23.13 -20.79 7.84
C GLN A 16 24.38 -21.59 7.49
N PHE A 17 24.72 -21.63 6.20
CA PHE A 17 25.91 -22.34 5.72
C PHE A 17 27.07 -21.37 5.43
N SER A 18 28.28 -21.82 5.72
CA SER A 18 29.53 -21.13 5.39
C SER A 18 29.76 -21.00 3.87
N ARG A 19 30.77 -20.23 3.47
CA ARG A 19 31.10 -20.02 2.05
C ARG A 19 31.50 -21.32 1.34
N SER A 20 32.33 -22.15 1.97
CA SER A 20 32.84 -23.41 1.41
C SER A 20 31.72 -24.44 1.20
N THR A 21 30.87 -24.64 2.21
CA THR A 21 29.71 -25.53 2.13
C THR A 21 28.72 -25.05 1.06
N THR A 22 28.48 -23.75 0.95
CA THR A 22 27.64 -23.17 -0.11
C THR A 22 28.25 -23.38 -1.50
N PHE A 23 29.58 -23.26 -1.64
CA PHE A 23 30.30 -23.49 -2.89
C PHE A 23 30.14 -24.93 -3.39
N ALA A 24 30.30 -25.90 -2.48
CA ALA A 24 30.06 -27.32 -2.75
C ALA A 24 28.59 -27.59 -3.12
N LYS A 25 27.62 -27.11 -2.34
CA LYS A 25 26.17 -27.25 -2.62
C LYS A 25 25.72 -26.59 -3.93
N LYS A 26 26.41 -25.54 -4.37
CA LYS A 26 26.18 -24.90 -5.68
C LYS A 26 26.88 -25.61 -6.83
N ALA A 27 27.69 -26.64 -6.54
CA ALA A 27 28.56 -27.33 -7.48
C ALA A 27 29.38 -26.37 -8.34
N LEU A 28 29.84 -25.26 -7.74
CA LEU A 28 30.53 -24.20 -8.48
C LEU A 28 31.86 -24.70 -9.08
N HIS A 29 32.48 -25.70 -8.46
CA HIS A 29 33.67 -26.38 -9.00
C HIS A 29 33.43 -27.00 -10.39
N LYS A 30 32.19 -27.41 -10.72
CA LYS A 30 31.83 -27.95 -12.05
C LYS A 30 31.36 -26.87 -13.03
N ARG A 31 31.10 -25.65 -12.55
CA ARG A 31 30.54 -24.55 -13.37
C ARG A 31 31.64 -23.60 -13.82
N GLN A 32 32.24 -23.89 -14.96
CA GLN A 32 33.17 -22.97 -15.60
C GLN A 32 32.40 -21.75 -16.13
N LYS A 33 32.77 -20.54 -15.66
CA LYS A 33 32.23 -19.30 -16.20
C LYS A 33 33.02 -18.93 -17.46
N LYS A 34 32.46 -19.16 -18.64
CA LYS A 34 32.96 -18.53 -19.87
C LYS A 34 32.58 -17.05 -19.84
N ALA A 35 33.57 -16.17 -19.85
CA ALA A 35 33.33 -14.73 -19.93
C ALA A 35 32.89 -14.39 -21.37
N VAL A 36 31.60 -14.17 -21.57
CA VAL A 36 31.11 -13.49 -22.77
C VAL A 36 31.16 -12.00 -22.47
N ALA A 37 31.95 -11.26 -23.24
CA ALA A 37 32.01 -9.81 -23.12
C ALA A 37 30.59 -9.24 -23.27
N ALA A 38 30.16 -8.41 -22.33
CA ALA A 38 28.86 -7.76 -22.41
C ALA A 38 28.81 -6.94 -23.71
N PRO A 39 27.72 -7.02 -24.51
CA PRO A 39 27.61 -6.24 -25.72
C PRO A 39 27.72 -4.76 -25.37
N ALA A 40 28.59 -4.04 -26.08
CA ALA A 40 28.74 -2.61 -25.92
C ALA A 40 27.36 -1.94 -26.04
N LYS A 41 27.00 -1.11 -25.06
CA LYS A 41 25.74 -0.35 -25.11
C LYS A 41 25.79 0.52 -26.36
N LYS A 42 24.91 0.26 -27.33
CA LYS A 42 24.75 1.09 -28.52
C LYS A 42 24.39 2.51 -28.07
N VAL A 43 25.30 3.46 -28.26
CA VAL A 43 25.03 4.88 -28.08
C VAL A 43 23.95 5.25 -29.11
N VAL A 44 22.92 5.98 -28.69
CA VAL A 44 21.84 6.40 -29.60
C VAL A 44 22.44 7.36 -30.61
N ALA A 45 22.59 6.90 -31.86
CA ALA A 45 23.15 7.70 -32.94
C ALA A 45 22.16 8.76 -33.42
N ASP A 46 22.70 9.82 -34.02
CA ASP A 46 21.90 10.87 -34.63
C ASP A 46 21.05 10.32 -35.77
N LYS A 47 19.82 10.82 -35.88
CA LYS A 47 18.85 10.32 -36.85
C LYS A 47 19.07 11.03 -38.19
N THR A 48 19.27 10.27 -39.27
CA THR A 48 19.29 10.85 -40.62
C THR A 48 17.85 10.95 -41.12
N VAL A 49 17.41 12.17 -41.41
CA VAL A 49 16.08 12.48 -41.94
C VAL A 49 16.23 12.83 -43.42
N GLU A 50 15.43 12.21 -44.28
CA GLU A 50 15.38 12.57 -45.71
C GLU A 50 14.64 13.89 -45.90
N VAL A 51 15.26 14.81 -46.65
CA VAL A 51 14.73 16.14 -46.94
C VAL A 51 14.30 16.18 -48.41
N LYS A 52 13.02 16.46 -48.66
CA LYS A 52 12.45 16.55 -50.00
C LYS A 52 12.79 17.90 -50.65
N GLY A 53 13.23 17.87 -51.91
CA GLY A 53 13.50 19.05 -52.74
C GLY A 53 14.76 18.88 -53.61
N ALA A 54 14.63 19.11 -54.93
CA ALA A 54 15.64 18.76 -55.94
C ALA A 54 17.01 19.47 -55.80
N LYS A 55 17.13 20.48 -54.93
CA LYS A 55 18.37 21.23 -54.66
C LYS A 55 18.78 21.26 -53.18
N ASN A 56 18.20 20.40 -52.33
CA ASN A 56 18.33 20.51 -50.86
C ASN A 56 19.13 19.35 -50.20
N GLY A 57 19.96 18.65 -50.96
CA GLY A 57 20.94 17.68 -50.44
C GLY A 57 20.39 16.35 -49.89
N SER A 58 19.11 16.06 -50.08
CA SER A 58 18.42 14.77 -49.84
C SER A 58 18.38 14.22 -48.40
N LYS A 59 19.38 14.46 -47.54
CA LYS A 59 19.47 13.93 -46.16
C LYS A 59 20.03 14.97 -45.19
N ARG A 60 19.51 15.02 -43.96
CA ARG A 60 20.02 15.82 -42.84
C ARG A 60 20.17 14.98 -41.58
N THR A 61 21.29 15.13 -40.89
CA THR A 61 21.53 14.48 -39.59
C THR A 61 20.93 15.34 -38.48
N VAL A 62 20.03 14.76 -37.69
CA VAL A 62 19.35 15.42 -36.56
C VAL A 62 19.85 14.82 -35.24
N PRO A 63 20.34 15.66 -34.30
CA PRO A 63 20.80 15.19 -33.00
C PRO A 63 19.73 14.40 -32.25
N ALA A 64 20.08 13.24 -31.70
CA ALA A 64 19.13 12.42 -30.93
C ALA A 64 18.64 13.12 -29.65
N LYS A 65 19.48 13.97 -29.06
CA LYS A 65 19.16 14.80 -27.89
C LYS A 65 19.58 16.24 -28.18
N LYS A 66 18.62 17.15 -28.34
CA LYS A 66 18.88 18.58 -28.50
C LYS A 66 19.29 19.18 -27.16
N ALA A 67 20.26 20.09 -27.17
CA ALA A 67 20.61 20.89 -26.01
C ALA A 67 19.47 21.88 -25.69
N ASP A 68 19.32 22.21 -24.40
CA ASP A 68 18.35 23.20 -23.96
C ASP A 68 18.78 24.60 -24.42
N ARG A 69 17.81 25.46 -24.75
CA ARG A 69 18.07 26.82 -25.25
C ARG A 69 18.44 27.80 -24.12
N PHE A 70 18.08 27.48 -22.89
CA PHE A 70 18.28 28.31 -21.70
C PHE A 70 19.15 27.58 -20.69
N TYR A 71 20.18 28.27 -20.21
CA TYR A 71 21.04 27.81 -19.13
C TYR A 71 20.81 28.71 -17.90
N PRO A 72 20.57 28.14 -16.71
CA PRO A 72 20.49 28.93 -15.49
C PRO A 72 21.85 29.57 -15.18
N ALA A 73 21.84 30.71 -14.48
CA ALA A 73 23.08 31.39 -14.07
C ALA A 73 23.87 30.61 -13.02
N GLU A 74 23.19 29.78 -12.23
CA GLU A 74 23.77 28.93 -11.19
C GLU A 74 23.29 27.48 -11.34
N ASP A 75 24.20 26.54 -11.17
CA ASP A 75 23.89 25.12 -11.16
C ASP A 75 23.31 24.68 -9.82
N VAL A 76 22.20 23.95 -9.83
CA VAL A 76 21.64 23.31 -8.63
C VAL A 76 22.40 21.98 -8.38
N PRO A 77 23.09 21.82 -7.23
CA PRO A 77 23.80 20.59 -6.92
C PRO A 77 22.86 19.38 -6.90
N GLN A 78 23.26 18.27 -7.55
CA GLN A 78 22.44 17.06 -7.53
C GLN A 78 22.45 16.39 -6.14
N PRO A 79 21.28 15.95 -5.63
CA PRO A 79 21.21 15.26 -4.36
C PRO A 79 21.92 13.91 -4.43
N LYS A 80 22.66 13.57 -3.37
CA LYS A 80 23.36 12.28 -3.26
C LYS A 80 22.36 11.13 -3.32
N LYS A 81 22.71 10.06 -4.04
CA LYS A 81 21.87 8.86 -4.14
C LYS A 81 21.72 8.18 -2.78
N SER A 82 20.54 8.29 -2.18
CA SER A 82 20.18 7.61 -0.94
C SER A 82 19.77 6.15 -1.20
N ARG A 83 20.15 5.24 -0.31
CA ARG A 83 19.65 3.84 -0.28
C ARG A 83 18.42 3.66 0.64
N LYS A 84 17.87 4.75 1.19
CA LYS A 84 16.66 4.69 2.01
C LYS A 84 15.47 4.35 1.12
N VAL A 85 14.74 3.29 1.48
CA VAL A 85 13.51 2.86 0.80
C VAL A 85 12.38 2.87 1.83
N SER A 86 11.21 3.41 1.45
CA SER A 86 10.02 3.32 2.28
C SER A 86 9.57 1.86 2.37
N LYS A 87 9.67 1.28 3.56
CA LYS A 87 9.18 -0.08 3.81
C LYS A 87 7.77 -0.02 4.38
N ILE A 88 6.98 -1.04 4.05
CA ILE A 88 5.67 -1.25 4.67
C ILE A 88 5.92 -1.60 6.15
N GLY A 89 5.16 -0.96 7.04
CA GLY A 89 5.23 -1.24 8.48
C GLY A 89 4.73 -2.65 8.78
N ALA A 90 5.47 -3.38 9.62
CA ALA A 90 5.03 -4.68 10.11
C ALA A 90 3.71 -4.53 10.89
N LEU A 91 2.79 -5.47 10.66
CA LEU A 91 1.52 -5.51 11.35
C LEU A 91 1.73 -5.96 12.81
N ARG A 92 1.12 -5.25 13.75
CA ARG A 92 1.18 -5.60 15.18
C ARG A 92 0.56 -6.97 15.41
N ALA A 93 1.21 -7.84 16.17
CA ALA A 93 0.74 -9.21 16.44
C ALA A 93 -0.66 -9.28 17.10
N THR A 94 -1.07 -8.22 17.81
CA THR A 94 -2.41 -8.13 18.42
C THR A 94 -3.53 -7.91 17.41
N ILE A 95 -3.20 -7.43 16.22
CA ILE A 95 -4.15 -7.23 15.13
C ILE A 95 -4.14 -8.50 14.30
N THR A 96 -5.26 -9.20 14.28
CA THR A 96 -5.49 -10.37 13.43
C THR A 96 -6.75 -10.13 12.60
N PRO A 97 -6.94 -10.80 11.46
CA PRO A 97 -8.22 -10.77 10.74
C PRO A 97 -9.36 -11.11 11.69
N GLY A 98 -10.34 -10.20 11.80
CA GLY A 98 -11.47 -10.32 12.71
C GLY A 98 -11.29 -9.72 14.09
N THR A 99 -10.10 -9.22 14.45
CA THR A 99 -9.92 -8.48 15.70
C THR A 99 -10.81 -7.24 15.71
N VAL A 100 -11.52 -7.02 16.82
CA VAL A 100 -12.23 -5.76 17.06
C VAL A 100 -11.22 -4.70 17.49
N VAL A 101 -11.29 -3.56 16.83
CA VAL A 101 -10.36 -2.45 16.98
C VAL A 101 -11.12 -1.15 17.23
N ILE A 102 -10.60 -0.35 18.16
CA ILE A 102 -11.16 0.95 18.51
C ILE A 102 -10.42 2.02 17.72
N LEU A 103 -11.16 2.83 16.96
CA LEU A 103 -10.58 3.95 16.22
C LEU A 103 -10.27 5.11 17.15
N LEU A 104 -9.05 5.63 17.12
CA LEU A 104 -8.64 6.76 17.97
C LEU A 104 -8.76 8.11 17.26
N ALA A 105 -8.60 8.13 15.93
CA ALA A 105 -8.53 9.37 15.16
C ALA A 105 -9.64 9.47 14.08
N GLY A 106 -9.94 10.70 13.68
CA GLY A 106 -10.87 11.02 12.60
C GLY A 106 -12.34 11.08 13.02
N ARG A 107 -13.22 11.04 12.02
CA ARG A 107 -14.68 11.23 12.22
C ARG A 107 -15.35 10.14 13.05
N HIS A 108 -14.79 8.92 13.01
CA HIS A 108 -15.31 7.73 13.68
C HIS A 108 -14.51 7.36 14.94
N ARG A 109 -13.82 8.32 15.56
CA ARG A 109 -13.11 8.08 16.83
C ARG A 109 -14.03 7.51 17.91
N GLY A 110 -13.50 6.63 18.75
CA GLY A 110 -14.22 5.87 19.77
C GLY A 110 -15.07 4.72 19.23
N LYS A 111 -15.33 4.62 17.92
CA LYS A 111 -16.12 3.50 17.38
C LYS A 111 -15.32 2.19 17.43
N ARG A 112 -16.03 1.10 17.72
CA ARG A 112 -15.51 -0.27 17.70
C ARG A 112 -15.80 -0.90 16.35
N VAL A 113 -14.75 -1.40 15.70
CA VAL A 113 -14.78 -1.71 14.27
C VAL A 113 -13.97 -2.98 14.02
N VAL A 114 -14.27 -3.76 12.97
CA VAL A 114 -13.62 -5.05 12.72
C VAL A 114 -12.47 -4.86 11.72
N ALA A 115 -11.27 -5.32 12.07
CA ALA A 115 -10.14 -5.39 11.13
C ALA A 115 -10.29 -6.59 10.20
N LEU A 116 -10.14 -6.38 8.89
CA LEU A 116 -10.33 -7.44 7.89
C LEU A 116 -8.98 -7.96 7.38
N LYS A 117 -8.19 -7.07 6.77
CA LYS A 117 -6.86 -7.38 6.23
C LYS A 117 -5.95 -6.15 6.22
N GLN A 118 -4.65 -6.36 6.13
CA GLN A 118 -3.72 -5.29 5.74
C GLN A 118 -3.73 -5.14 4.22
N LEU A 119 -3.69 -3.90 3.74
CA LEU A 119 -3.53 -3.58 2.32
C LEU A 119 -2.05 -3.43 1.96
N ASP A 120 -1.73 -3.38 0.67
CA ASP A 120 -0.37 -3.28 0.16
C ASP A 120 0.33 -1.98 0.59
N SER A 121 -0.44 -0.91 0.86
CA SER A 121 0.07 0.32 1.46
C SER A 121 0.50 0.20 2.92
N GLY A 122 0.17 -0.91 3.58
CA GLY A 122 0.37 -1.11 5.02
C GLY A 122 -0.80 -0.63 5.90
N LEU A 123 -1.82 0.01 5.31
CA LEU A 123 -3.03 0.42 6.01
C LEU A 123 -3.95 -0.78 6.28
N LEU A 124 -4.70 -0.72 7.37
CA LEU A 124 -5.73 -1.71 7.71
C LEU A 124 -7.00 -1.41 6.93
N LEU A 125 -7.56 -2.43 6.29
CA LEU A 125 -8.95 -2.43 5.84
C LEU A 125 -9.84 -2.79 7.02
N VAL A 126 -10.75 -1.89 7.34
CA VAL A 126 -11.59 -1.97 8.53
C VAL A 126 -13.04 -1.74 8.11
N THR A 127 -13.99 -2.47 8.71
CA THR A 127 -15.43 -2.24 8.55
C THR A 127 -16.15 -2.32 9.88
N GLY A 128 -17.05 -1.36 10.12
CA GLY A 128 -17.98 -1.42 11.22
C GLY A 128 -19.32 -1.63 10.59
N PRO A 129 -19.95 -2.81 10.73
CA PRO A 129 -21.10 -3.13 9.90
C PRO A 129 -22.07 -1.94 9.87
N PHE A 130 -22.28 -1.36 8.69
CA PHE A 130 -22.69 0.05 8.57
C PHE A 130 -24.03 0.29 9.25
N LYS A 131 -24.89 -0.73 9.27
CA LYS A 131 -26.18 -0.79 9.97
C LYS A 131 -26.07 -0.70 11.50
N ILE A 132 -24.95 -1.12 12.09
CA ILE A 132 -24.71 -1.16 13.55
C ILE A 132 -24.10 0.16 14.04
N ASN A 133 -23.02 0.63 13.43
CA ASN A 133 -22.22 1.74 13.97
C ASN A 133 -21.92 2.88 12.99
N GLY A 134 -22.38 2.77 11.73
CA GLY A 134 -22.24 3.79 10.70
C GLY A 134 -20.82 3.98 10.16
N VAL A 135 -19.91 3.02 10.36
CA VAL A 135 -18.52 3.10 9.87
C VAL A 135 -18.36 2.29 8.58
N PRO A 136 -18.29 2.92 7.39
CA PRO A 136 -18.16 2.17 6.14
C PRO A 136 -16.79 1.47 6.06
N LEU A 137 -16.63 0.61 5.06
CA LEU A 137 -15.33 0.07 4.63
C LEU A 137 -14.35 1.23 4.44
N ARG A 138 -13.29 1.21 5.24
CA ARG A 138 -12.35 2.32 5.31
C ARG A 138 -10.93 1.83 5.57
N ARG A 139 -9.97 2.58 5.03
CA ARG A 139 -8.56 2.42 5.35
C ARG A 139 -8.20 3.21 6.60
N VAL A 140 -7.47 2.57 7.51
CA VAL A 140 -7.02 3.16 8.77
C VAL A 140 -5.56 2.77 9.01
N ASN A 141 -4.75 3.70 9.53
CA ASN A 141 -3.39 3.39 9.94
C ASN A 141 -3.41 2.67 11.30
N GLN A 142 -2.69 1.55 11.42
CA GLN A 142 -2.60 0.75 12.64
C GLN A 142 -2.13 1.52 13.89
N ALA A 143 -1.43 2.65 13.72
CA ALA A 143 -0.99 3.50 14.83
C ALA A 143 -2.15 4.19 15.55
N TYR A 144 -3.26 4.48 14.84
CA TYR A 144 -4.41 5.20 15.39
C TYR A 144 -5.53 4.26 15.85
N VAL A 145 -5.14 3.08 16.31
CA VAL A 145 -6.05 1.99 16.59
C VAL A 145 -5.63 1.23 17.86
N LEU A 146 -6.58 0.99 18.76
CA LEU A 146 -6.42 0.08 19.89
C LEU A 146 -6.98 -1.28 19.51
N ALA A 147 -6.12 -2.29 19.46
CA ALA A 147 -6.52 -3.68 19.29
C ALA A 147 -7.10 -4.20 20.60
N THR A 148 -8.31 -4.73 20.53
CA THR A 148 -8.92 -5.42 21.67
C THR A 148 -8.65 -6.92 21.61
N SER A 149 -8.82 -7.59 22.73
CA SER A 149 -8.76 -9.04 22.86
C SER A 149 -9.89 -9.76 22.10
N THR A 150 -11.02 -9.08 21.88
CA THR A 150 -12.20 -9.61 21.21
C THR A 150 -11.95 -9.87 19.72
N LYS A 151 -12.31 -11.08 19.26
CA LYS A 151 -12.18 -11.51 17.87
C LYS A 151 -13.50 -12.04 17.34
N ILE A 152 -13.77 -11.73 16.08
CA ILE A 152 -14.88 -12.28 15.29
C ILE A 152 -14.27 -13.26 14.29
N ASP A 153 -14.93 -14.39 14.07
CA ASP A 153 -14.54 -15.29 12.99
C ASP A 153 -14.93 -14.69 11.63
N VAL A 154 -13.92 -14.33 10.84
CA VAL A 154 -14.04 -13.67 9.54
C VAL A 154 -13.75 -14.64 8.39
N SER A 155 -13.60 -15.94 8.68
CA SER A 155 -13.26 -16.97 7.68
C SER A 155 -14.26 -17.06 6.52
N SER A 156 -15.53 -16.75 6.77
CA SER A 156 -16.59 -16.74 5.76
C SER A 156 -16.64 -15.49 4.89
N VAL A 157 -15.87 -14.44 5.24
CA VAL A 157 -15.90 -13.15 4.54
C VAL A 157 -15.01 -13.21 3.31
N LYS A 158 -15.64 -13.34 2.14
CA LYS A 158 -14.95 -13.26 0.84
C LYS A 158 -14.67 -11.80 0.49
N LEU A 159 -13.40 -11.39 0.66
CA LEU A 159 -12.94 -10.07 0.24
C LEU A 159 -12.54 -10.10 -1.23
N ASP A 160 -13.30 -9.39 -2.06
CA ASP A 160 -13.02 -9.27 -3.49
C ASP A 160 -11.67 -8.55 -3.72
N ALA A 161 -10.90 -9.02 -4.72
CA ALA A 161 -9.57 -8.50 -5.05
C ALA A 161 -9.61 -7.03 -5.49
N LYS A 162 -10.77 -6.56 -5.99
CA LYS A 162 -11.00 -5.15 -6.32
C LYS A 162 -10.90 -4.21 -5.11
N ILE A 163 -11.10 -4.71 -3.88
CA ILE A 163 -11.00 -3.90 -2.65
C ILE A 163 -9.54 -3.78 -2.23
N ASN A 164 -8.82 -2.90 -2.93
CA ASN A 164 -7.40 -2.59 -2.74
C ASN A 164 -7.19 -1.09 -2.47
N ASP A 165 -5.95 -0.63 -2.39
CA ASP A 165 -5.64 0.78 -2.11
C ASP A 165 -6.16 1.77 -3.17
N ALA A 166 -6.22 1.35 -4.44
CA ALA A 166 -6.71 2.18 -5.54
C ALA A 166 -8.22 2.43 -5.42
N TYR A 167 -8.98 1.43 -4.96
CA TYR A 167 -10.42 1.55 -4.71
C TYR A 167 -10.79 2.69 -3.73
N PHE A 168 -9.90 2.95 -2.76
CA PHE A 168 -10.08 4.00 -1.74
C PHE A 168 -9.30 5.29 -2.06
N LYS A 169 -8.75 5.44 -3.26
CA LYS A 169 -8.11 6.68 -3.68
C LYS A 169 -9.18 7.77 -3.80
N LYS A 170 -8.93 8.93 -3.20
CA LYS A 170 -9.78 10.12 -3.40
C LYS A 170 -9.50 10.68 -4.79
N ALA A 171 -10.54 11.12 -5.50
CA ALA A 171 -10.37 11.94 -6.69
C ALA A 171 -9.64 13.24 -6.29
N ALA A 172 -8.65 13.64 -7.09
CA ALA A 172 -8.02 14.95 -6.91
C ALA A 172 -9.05 16.00 -7.37
N GLY A 173 -9.36 16.97 -6.51
CA GLY A 173 -10.18 18.12 -6.91
C GLY A 173 -9.48 18.87 -8.04
N ALA A 174 -10.25 19.42 -8.98
CA ALA A 174 -9.72 20.33 -9.97
C ALA A 174 -9.07 21.52 -9.25
N LYS A 175 -7.93 22.02 -9.75
CA LYS A 175 -7.35 23.26 -9.22
C LYS A 175 -8.30 24.40 -9.58
N ALA A 176 -9.11 24.84 -8.62
CA ALA A 176 -9.99 25.98 -8.80
C ALA A 176 -9.18 27.25 -9.06
N GLN A 177 -9.33 27.84 -10.25
CA GLN A 177 -9.04 29.24 -10.51
C GLN A 177 -10.25 30.05 -10.00
N GLY A 178 -10.30 30.34 -8.70
CA GLY A 178 -11.37 31.18 -8.15
C GLY A 178 -11.63 30.94 -6.67
N PHE A 179 -11.45 31.98 -5.87
CA PHE A 179 -11.64 32.03 -4.41
C PHE A 179 -13.11 31.95 -3.95
N LEU A 180 -14.08 31.78 -4.86
CA LEU A 180 -15.50 32.00 -4.60
C LEU A 180 -16.46 30.87 -5.03
N GLU A 181 -15.99 29.66 -5.34
CA GLU A 181 -16.91 28.53 -5.51
C GLU A 181 -17.12 27.81 -4.18
N GLY A 182 -18.16 28.23 -3.47
CA GLY A 182 -18.58 27.68 -2.20
C GLY A 182 -18.79 26.18 -2.28
N ALA A 183 -18.16 25.46 -1.33
CA ALA A 183 -18.43 24.09 -0.93
C ALA A 183 -19.10 23.23 -2.01
N GLU A 184 -18.32 22.79 -3.00
CA GLU A 184 -18.72 21.77 -3.98
C GLU A 184 -19.60 20.72 -3.28
N LYS A 185 -20.86 20.62 -3.73
CA LYS A 185 -21.81 19.62 -3.24
C LYS A 185 -21.11 18.27 -3.28
N LYS A 186 -20.87 17.68 -2.10
CA LYS A 186 -20.24 16.35 -1.98
C LYS A 186 -20.96 15.41 -2.93
N ALA A 187 -20.25 14.94 -3.95
CA ALA A 187 -20.78 14.00 -4.92
C ALA A 187 -21.44 12.82 -4.18
N ALA A 188 -22.61 12.40 -4.68
CA ALA A 188 -23.36 11.30 -4.11
C ALA A 188 -22.47 10.06 -3.96
N PHE A 189 -22.63 9.33 -2.86
CA PHE A 189 -21.81 8.15 -2.61
C PHE A 189 -22.07 7.10 -3.71
N PRO A 190 -21.03 6.57 -4.37
CA PRO A 190 -21.20 5.66 -5.50
C PRO A 190 -21.95 4.38 -5.10
N ALA A 191 -23.02 4.06 -5.84
CA ALA A 191 -23.87 2.90 -5.58
C ALA A 191 -23.09 1.57 -5.56
N SER A 192 -22.06 1.42 -6.39
CA SER A 192 -21.17 0.24 -6.38
C SER A 192 -20.53 0.01 -5.01
N LYS A 193 -20.06 1.07 -4.35
CA LYS A 193 -19.41 0.93 -3.03
C LYS A 193 -20.41 0.56 -1.94
N ALA A 194 -21.66 1.01 -2.07
CA ALA A 194 -22.74 0.63 -1.17
C ALA A 194 -23.14 -0.85 -1.34
N ALA A 195 -23.11 -1.37 -2.57
CA ALA A 195 -23.34 -2.79 -2.83
C ALA A 195 -22.23 -3.67 -2.22
N ASP A 196 -20.96 -3.31 -2.46
CA ASP A 196 -19.81 -4.03 -1.90
C ASP A 196 -19.84 -4.03 -0.37
N GLN A 197 -20.23 -2.91 0.24
CA GLN A 197 -20.43 -2.81 1.70
C GLN A 197 -21.46 -3.81 2.21
N LYS A 198 -22.62 -3.90 1.57
CA LYS A 198 -23.72 -4.80 1.99
C LYS A 198 -23.27 -6.27 1.97
N VAL A 199 -22.48 -6.66 0.98
CA VAL A 199 -21.97 -8.04 0.85
C VAL A 199 -21.04 -8.39 2.01
N VAL A 200 -20.07 -7.52 2.30
CA VAL A 200 -19.12 -7.73 3.40
C VAL A 200 -19.81 -7.69 4.75
N ASP A 201 -20.70 -6.72 4.96
CA ASP A 201 -21.38 -6.53 6.25
C ASP A 201 -22.33 -7.67 6.59
N LYS A 202 -23.00 -8.27 5.60
CA LYS A 202 -23.91 -9.41 5.84
C LYS A 202 -23.20 -10.54 6.59
N ALA A 203 -22.05 -10.97 6.08
CA ALA A 203 -21.28 -12.05 6.69
C ALA A 203 -20.79 -11.70 8.11
N ILE A 204 -20.42 -10.44 8.36
CA ILE A 204 -19.93 -10.00 9.69
C ILE A 204 -21.08 -9.86 10.68
N ILE A 205 -22.25 -9.39 10.25
CA ILE A 205 -23.44 -9.31 11.10
C ILE A 205 -23.88 -10.71 11.51
N ASP A 206 -23.89 -11.66 10.57
CA ASP A 206 -24.25 -13.05 10.85
C ASP A 206 -23.24 -13.69 11.81
N ALA A 207 -21.93 -13.42 11.66
CA ALA A 207 -20.91 -13.86 12.60
C ALA A 207 -21.07 -13.21 13.98
N ALA A 208 -21.35 -11.91 14.04
CA ALA A 208 -21.51 -11.19 15.30
C ALA A 208 -22.78 -11.58 16.07
N ALA A 209 -23.81 -12.08 15.38
CA ALA A 209 -25.03 -12.58 16.01
C ALA A 209 -24.82 -13.89 16.79
N LYS A 210 -23.78 -14.67 16.47
CA LYS A 210 -23.45 -15.93 17.16
C LYS A 210 -22.97 -15.70 18.60
N THR A 211 -22.33 -14.56 18.84
CA THR A 211 -21.80 -14.17 20.15
C THR A 211 -22.78 -13.24 20.86
N PRO A 212 -23.24 -13.58 22.08
CA PRO A 212 -24.16 -12.74 22.85
C PRO A 212 -23.60 -11.32 23.04
N LEU A 213 -24.48 -10.32 22.95
CA LEU A 213 -24.19 -8.89 23.19
C LEU A 213 -23.14 -8.23 22.26
N LEU A 214 -22.50 -8.97 21.34
CA LEU A 214 -21.45 -8.39 20.51
C LEU A 214 -21.96 -7.30 19.56
N ARG A 215 -23.20 -7.42 19.09
CA ARG A 215 -23.87 -6.37 18.32
C ARG A 215 -23.98 -5.05 19.09
N GLN A 216 -24.32 -5.11 20.38
CA GLN A 216 -24.42 -3.94 21.26
C GLN A 216 -23.02 -3.37 21.58
N TYR A 217 -22.03 -4.25 21.74
CA TYR A 217 -20.64 -3.87 21.92
C TYR A 217 -20.09 -3.11 20.69
N LEU A 218 -20.39 -3.55 19.48
CA LEU A 218 -19.99 -2.88 18.23
C LEU A 218 -20.71 -1.54 18.01
N SER A 219 -21.97 -1.41 18.46
CA SER A 219 -22.71 -0.13 18.36
C SER A 219 -22.25 0.92 19.36
N SER A 220 -21.79 0.49 20.54
CA SER A 220 -21.37 1.41 21.60
C SER A 220 -20.03 2.07 21.27
N THR A 221 -19.83 3.25 21.85
CA THR A 221 -18.65 4.09 21.60
C THR A 221 -17.74 4.00 22.82
N PHE A 222 -16.45 3.82 22.59
CA PHE A 222 -15.42 3.89 23.62
C PHE A 222 -15.12 5.35 23.98
N GLY A 223 -15.07 5.60 25.28
CA GLY A 223 -14.60 6.83 25.90
C GLY A 223 -14.11 6.52 27.30
N LEU A 224 -13.24 7.38 27.83
CA LEU A 224 -12.75 7.27 29.20
C LEU A 224 -13.64 8.11 30.10
N SER A 225 -14.10 7.53 31.20
CA SER A 225 -14.83 8.24 32.25
C SER A 225 -13.89 8.65 33.39
N LYS A 226 -14.37 9.45 34.34
CA LYS A 226 -13.59 9.79 35.53
C LYS A 226 -13.20 8.52 36.29
N GLY A 227 -11.93 8.41 36.69
CA GLY A 227 -11.39 7.23 37.39
C GLY A 227 -10.97 6.07 36.49
N GLN A 228 -11.15 6.19 35.17
CA GLN A 228 -10.69 5.18 34.20
C GLN A 228 -9.31 5.54 33.65
N PHE A 229 -8.30 4.73 33.95
CA PHE A 229 -6.92 4.97 33.52
C PHE A 229 -6.47 3.96 32.45
N PRO A 230 -6.05 4.40 31.25
CA PRO A 230 -5.70 3.50 30.15
C PRO A 230 -4.57 2.51 30.46
N HIS A 231 -3.62 2.88 31.32
CA HIS A 231 -2.50 2.00 31.69
C HIS A 231 -2.94 0.83 32.58
N ALA A 232 -4.09 0.95 33.26
CA ALA A 232 -4.68 -0.11 34.08
C ALA A 232 -5.74 -0.91 33.31
N MET A 233 -6.14 -0.47 32.11
CA MET A 233 -7.14 -1.15 31.29
C MET A 233 -6.52 -2.27 30.47
N GLN A 234 -7.25 -3.38 30.36
CA GLN A 234 -6.96 -4.44 29.40
C GLN A 234 -7.91 -4.27 28.21
N PHE A 235 -7.33 -4.17 27.03
CA PHE A 235 -8.05 -4.03 25.77
C PHE A 235 -8.17 -5.37 25.08
#